data_AF-A0A1E7JZ30-F1
#
_entry.id   AF-A0A1E7JZ30-F1
#
_cell.length_a   1.000
_cell.length_b   1.000
_cell.length_c   1.000
_cell.angle_alpha   90.00
_cell.angle_beta   90.00
_cell.angle_gamma   90.00
#
_symmetry.space_group_name_H-M   'P 1'
#
loop_
_entity.id
_entity.type
_entity.pdbx_description
1 polymer ?
#
loop_
_entity_poly.entity_id
_entity_poly.type
_entity_poly.pdbx_seq_one_letter_code
_entity_poly.pdbx_strand_id
1 'polypeptide(L)'
;MAGARQLRRVAGEPVLTAIAYAVAEGLCEAGLVPRGAAAVSLTPDAEGAYRIGLEGVPEAASECFVTALDEAVSPVGDPRYLLPRYVPDRQGWRAGHRATRNKLSHAVVHHAVPSVLGGQRRSADAYAACWNRYVSGGEAVYTRSPEGAGLLAAQAGRSPLDATTALRVGWV
;
A
#
# COMPACT_ATOMS: atom_id res chain seq x y z
N MET A 1 13.11 -19.99 13.86
CA MET A 1 11.80 -19.79 14.55
C MET A 1 11.72 -18.38 15.16
N ALA A 2 11.71 -17.33 14.34
CA ALA A 2 11.80 -15.94 14.80
C ALA A 2 10.87 -14.95 14.06
N GLY A 3 9.75 -15.43 13.49
CA GLY A 3 8.84 -14.61 12.67
C GLY A 3 7.50 -14.24 13.32
N ALA A 4 7.28 -14.57 14.60
CA ALA A 4 5.95 -14.53 15.23
C ALA A 4 5.75 -13.41 16.27
N ARG A 5 6.58 -12.35 16.31
CA ARG A 5 6.45 -11.27 17.32
C ARG A 5 5.96 -9.91 16.82
N GLN A 6 5.63 -9.75 15.54
CA GLN A 6 5.23 -8.44 15.01
C GLN A 6 3.75 -8.41 14.56
N LEU A 7 2.83 -8.95 15.38
CA LEU A 7 1.37 -8.88 15.13
C LEU A 7 0.63 -7.90 16.05
N ARG A 8 1.30 -6.85 16.56
CA ARG A 8 0.63 -5.83 17.37
C ARG A 8 1.13 -4.42 17.05
N ARG A 9 0.59 -3.82 15.98
CA ARG A 9 0.43 -2.35 15.86
C ARG A 9 -0.47 -1.88 14.71
N VAL A 10 -1.56 -2.59 14.39
CA VAL A 10 -2.52 -2.18 13.34
C VAL A 10 -3.38 -0.95 13.74
N ALA A 11 -3.11 -0.30 14.88
CA ALA A 11 -3.96 0.79 15.38
C ALA A 11 -3.26 2.16 15.54
N GLY A 12 -1.99 2.32 15.14
CA GLY A 12 -1.26 3.56 15.41
C GLY A 12 -0.18 4.00 14.42
N GLU A 13 0.26 3.15 13.50
CA GLU A 13 1.16 3.60 12.42
C GLU A 13 0.32 4.16 11.26
N PRO A 14 0.73 5.28 10.63
CA PRO A 14 0.06 5.79 9.44
C PRO A 14 -0.05 4.68 8.39
N VAL A 15 -1.21 4.55 7.74
CA VAL A 15 -1.41 3.59 6.64
C VAL A 15 -0.33 3.72 5.55
N LEU A 16 0.21 4.93 5.40
CA LEU A 16 1.32 5.24 4.51
C LEU A 16 2.59 4.42 4.81
N THR A 17 2.91 4.20 6.09
CA THR A 17 4.08 3.40 6.50
C THR A 17 3.90 1.93 6.14
N ALA A 18 2.69 1.39 6.32
CA ALA A 18 2.36 0.03 5.92
C ALA A 18 2.48 -0.17 4.40
N ILE A 19 2.02 0.82 3.62
CA ILE A 19 2.17 0.81 2.15
C ILE A 19 3.66 0.89 1.77
N ALA A 20 4.44 1.75 2.41
CA ALA A 20 5.89 1.85 2.18
C ALA A 20 6.62 0.52 2.46
N TYR A 21 6.26 -0.18 3.54
CA TYR A 21 6.80 -1.53 3.81
C TYR A 21 6.42 -2.54 2.73
N ALA A 22 5.17 -2.55 2.27
CA ALA A 22 4.75 -3.46 1.21
C ALA A 22 5.50 -3.19 -0.10
N VAL A 23 5.67 -1.93 -0.48
CA VAL A 23 6.40 -1.52 -1.69
C VAL A 23 7.88 -1.92 -1.58
N ALA A 24 8.56 -1.55 -0.48
CA ALA A 24 9.97 -1.89 -0.28
C ALA A 24 10.21 -3.41 -0.29
N GLU A 25 9.38 -4.19 0.41
CA GLU A 25 9.48 -5.65 0.42
C GLU A 25 9.24 -6.23 -0.99
N GLY A 26 8.20 -5.76 -1.68
CA GLY A 26 7.89 -6.23 -3.04
C GLY A 26 9.00 -5.95 -4.05
N LEU A 27 9.59 -4.75 -4.00
CA LEU A 27 10.75 -4.41 -4.83
C LEU A 27 11.97 -5.27 -4.49
N CYS A 28 12.20 -5.56 -3.21
CA CYS A 28 13.32 -6.39 -2.76
C CYS A 28 13.13 -7.85 -3.20
N GLU A 29 11.93 -8.41 -3.06
CA GLU A 29 11.61 -9.77 -3.54
C GLU A 29 11.68 -9.87 -5.07
N ALA A 30 11.39 -8.78 -5.78
CA ALA A 30 11.57 -8.68 -7.23
C ALA A 30 13.04 -8.46 -7.66
N GLY A 31 13.97 -8.25 -6.72
CA GLY A 31 15.39 -7.99 -7.00
C GLY A 31 15.67 -6.59 -7.57
N LEU A 32 14.72 -5.66 -7.45
CA LEU A 32 14.82 -4.29 -7.96
C LEU A 32 15.54 -3.35 -7.00
N VAL A 33 15.51 -3.66 -5.70
CA VAL A 33 16.24 -2.93 -4.66
C VAL A 33 16.94 -3.93 -3.73
N PRO A 34 18.06 -3.56 -3.10
CA PRO A 34 18.85 -4.49 -2.28
C PRO A 34 18.30 -4.71 -0.86
N ARG A 35 17.34 -3.89 -0.41
CA ARG A 35 16.80 -3.93 0.95
C ARG A 35 15.28 -3.75 0.94
N GLY A 36 14.58 -4.56 1.74
CA GLY A 36 13.11 -4.54 1.86
C GLY A 36 12.60 -3.64 2.98
N ALA A 37 11.46 -4.02 3.58
CA ALA A 37 10.72 -3.21 4.55
C ALA A 37 11.55 -2.72 5.74
N ALA A 38 12.52 -3.51 6.20
CA ALA A 38 13.38 -3.18 7.34
C ALA A 38 14.31 -1.98 7.11
N ALA A 39 14.47 -1.53 5.86
CA ALA A 39 15.27 -0.35 5.52
C ALA A 39 14.43 0.91 5.31
N VAL A 40 13.10 0.82 5.44
CA VAL A 40 12.22 1.99 5.29
C VAL A 40 12.36 2.90 6.50
N SER A 41 12.61 4.18 6.26
CA SER A 41 12.63 5.22 7.29
C SER A 41 11.41 6.14 7.18
N LEU A 42 10.93 6.61 8.32
CA LEU A 42 9.81 7.54 8.44
C LEU A 42 10.20 8.63 9.43
N THR A 43 10.39 9.86 8.93
CA THR A 43 10.74 11.00 9.77
C THR A 43 9.68 12.09 9.59
N PRO A 44 8.93 12.48 10.63
CA PRO A 44 8.07 13.65 10.54
C PRO A 44 8.93 14.91 10.38
N ASP A 45 8.50 15.85 9.54
CA ASP A 45 9.08 17.20 9.48
C ASP A 45 8.36 18.17 10.44
N ALA A 46 8.86 19.41 10.50
CA ALA A 46 8.36 20.43 11.41
C ALA A 46 6.94 20.91 11.05
N GLU A 47 6.53 20.65 9.81
CA GLU A 47 5.26 21.06 9.20
C GLU A 47 4.20 19.95 9.30
N GLY A 48 4.54 18.79 9.87
CA GLY A 48 3.64 17.65 10.03
C GLY A 48 3.51 16.76 8.79
N ALA A 49 4.36 16.97 7.79
CA ALA A 49 4.56 16.02 6.69
C ALA A 49 5.54 14.91 7.09
N TYR A 50 5.50 13.82 6.35
CA TYR A 50 6.36 12.66 6.58
C TYR A 50 7.38 12.54 5.46
N ARG A 51 8.65 12.48 5.81
CA ARG A 51 9.72 12.04 4.90
C ARG A 51 9.86 10.53 4.99
N ILE A 52 9.70 9.87 3.85
CA ILE A 52 9.84 8.43 3.70
C ILE A 52 10.97 8.15 2.72
N GLY A 53 11.84 7.21 3.07
CA GLY A 53 12.95 6.81 2.22
C GLY A 53 13.34 5.36 2.46
N LEU A 54 14.27 4.87 1.64
CA LEU A 54 14.88 3.55 1.78
C LEU A 54 16.36 3.74 2.13
N GLU A 55 16.78 3.30 3.31
CA GLU A 55 18.10 3.61 3.85
C GLU A 55 19.18 2.63 3.40
N GLY A 56 20.41 3.15 3.20
CA GLY A 56 21.58 2.33 2.90
C GLY A 56 21.46 1.61 1.55
N VAL A 57 20.83 2.25 0.57
CA VAL A 57 20.69 1.75 -0.80
C VAL A 57 21.29 2.74 -1.80
N PRO A 58 21.69 2.28 -3.00
CA PRO A 58 22.10 3.17 -4.08
C PRO A 58 20.99 4.13 -4.51
N GLU A 59 21.36 5.28 -5.07
CA GLU A 59 20.44 6.32 -5.55
C GLU A 59 19.34 5.77 -6.46
N ALA A 60 19.69 5.00 -7.49
CA ALA A 60 18.73 4.38 -8.40
C ALA A 60 17.71 3.46 -7.69
N ALA A 61 18.11 2.79 -6.61
CA ALA A 61 17.19 1.97 -5.81
C ALA A 61 16.25 2.83 -4.96
N SER A 62 16.75 3.96 -4.44
CA SER A 62 15.94 4.96 -3.75
C SER A 62 14.91 5.59 -4.69
N GLU A 63 15.31 5.97 -5.91
CA GLU A 63 14.41 6.48 -6.95
C GLU A 63 13.32 5.45 -7.30
N CYS A 64 13.71 4.20 -7.55
CA CYS A 64 12.78 3.12 -7.85
C CYS A 64 11.74 2.94 -6.73
N PHE A 65 12.18 2.98 -5.48
CA PHE A 65 11.29 2.91 -4.31
C PHE A 65 10.34 4.10 -4.24
N VAL A 66 10.84 5.33 -4.41
CA VAL A 66 10.02 6.54 -4.31
C VAL A 66 8.98 6.59 -5.43
N THR A 67 9.35 6.27 -6.67
CA THR A 67 8.39 6.19 -7.79
C THR A 67 7.33 5.12 -7.56
N ALA A 68 7.71 3.93 -7.12
CA ALA A 68 6.75 2.86 -6.85
C ALA A 68 5.81 3.20 -5.68
N LEU A 69 6.33 3.86 -4.64
CA LEU A 69 5.53 4.32 -3.51
C LEU A 69 4.53 5.39 -3.96
N ASP A 70 4.97 6.35 -4.78
CA ASP A 70 4.11 7.40 -5.36
C ASP A 70 2.93 6.81 -6.11
N GLU A 71 3.18 5.84 -6.98
CA GLU A 71 2.14 5.15 -7.73
C GLU A 71 1.14 4.44 -6.81
N ALA A 72 1.60 3.80 -5.73
CA ALA A 72 0.75 3.07 -4.79
C ALA A 72 -0.15 3.98 -3.92
N VAL A 73 0.25 5.22 -3.70
CA VAL A 73 -0.46 6.19 -2.84
C VAL A 73 -1.23 7.25 -3.61
N SER A 74 -0.92 7.42 -4.90
CA SER A 74 -1.58 8.37 -5.78
C SER A 74 -3.01 7.94 -6.14
N PRO A 75 -3.89 8.89 -6.51
CA PRO A 75 -5.17 8.58 -7.14
C PRO A 75 -5.03 7.55 -8.25
N VAL A 76 -5.96 6.59 -8.28
CA VAL A 76 -5.93 5.51 -9.26
C VAL A 76 -6.11 6.07 -10.67
N GLY A 77 -5.05 5.93 -11.49
CA GLY A 77 -5.04 6.25 -12.92
C GLY A 77 -5.46 5.05 -13.78
N ASP A 78 -4.54 4.50 -14.57
CA ASP A 78 -4.74 3.28 -15.39
C ASP A 78 -3.71 2.17 -15.03
N PRO A 79 -3.63 1.72 -13.77
CA PRO A 79 -2.71 0.66 -13.41
C PRO A 79 -3.17 -0.67 -14.02
N ARG A 80 -2.22 -1.57 -14.29
CA ARG A 80 -2.53 -2.90 -14.83
C ARG A 80 -3.24 -3.80 -13.80
N TYR A 81 -2.96 -3.59 -12.52
CA TYR A 81 -3.57 -4.34 -11.43
C TYR A 81 -3.95 -3.40 -10.26
N LEU A 82 -5.02 -3.76 -9.56
CA LEU A 82 -5.47 -3.09 -8.33
C LEU A 82 -5.38 -4.06 -7.14
N LEU A 83 -5.13 -3.51 -5.95
CA LEU A 83 -5.17 -4.24 -4.69
C LEU A 83 -6.17 -3.59 -3.71
N PRO A 84 -7.02 -4.39 -3.04
CA PRO A 84 -7.97 -3.85 -2.08
C PRO A 84 -7.31 -3.59 -0.72
N ARG A 85 -7.82 -2.57 -0.04
CA ARG A 85 -7.58 -2.27 1.37
C ARG A 85 -8.92 -2.15 2.07
N TYR A 86 -9.21 -3.11 2.94
CA TYR A 86 -10.44 -3.13 3.73
C TYR A 86 -10.29 -2.21 4.95
N VAL A 87 -11.11 -1.16 5.02
CA VAL A 87 -11.13 -0.23 6.14
C VAL A 87 -12.23 -0.66 7.11
N PRO A 88 -11.88 -1.02 8.36
CA PRO A 88 -12.89 -1.35 9.38
C PRO A 88 -13.77 -0.12 9.66
N ASP A 89 -15.09 -0.31 9.66
CA ASP A 89 -16.02 0.74 10.05
C ASP A 89 -15.86 1.04 11.56
N ARG A 90 -15.48 2.27 11.90
CA ARG A 90 -15.30 2.72 13.29
C ARG A 90 -16.65 2.94 14.01
N GLN A 91 -17.78 3.08 13.30
CA GLN A 91 -19.09 3.29 13.92
C GLN A 91 -19.67 2.02 14.57
N GLY A 92 -19.42 0.84 13.99
CA GLY A 92 -19.89 -0.43 14.53
C GLY A 92 -19.31 -0.81 15.91
N TRP A 93 -18.19 -0.18 16.32
CA TRP A 93 -17.56 -0.44 17.62
C TRP A 93 -18.21 0.34 18.78
N ARG A 94 -18.83 1.50 18.50
CA ARG A 94 -19.48 2.33 19.54
C ARG A 94 -20.95 1.98 19.76
N ALA A 95 -21.58 1.26 18.83
CA ALA A 95 -22.92 0.72 19.00
C ALA A 95 -22.83 -0.58 19.80
N GLY A 96 -22.87 -0.46 21.13
CA GLY A 96 -22.95 -1.62 22.02
C GLY A 96 -24.12 -2.54 21.65
N HIS A 97 -23.85 -3.85 21.73
CA HIS A 97 -24.80 -4.97 21.68
C HIS A 97 -25.25 -5.48 20.29
N ARG A 98 -24.97 -6.78 20.07
CA ARG A 98 -25.67 -7.71 19.15
C ARG A 98 -25.71 -7.31 17.66
N ALA A 99 -24.57 -6.98 17.08
CA ALA A 99 -24.40 -7.26 15.66
C ALA A 99 -24.14 -8.76 15.51
N THR A 100 -25.09 -9.48 14.92
CA THR A 100 -24.85 -10.81 14.36
C THR A 100 -23.60 -10.73 13.47
N ARG A 101 -22.86 -11.84 13.34
CA ARG A 101 -21.62 -12.00 12.54
C ARG A 101 -21.70 -11.57 11.06
N ASN A 102 -22.78 -10.93 10.64
CA ASN A 102 -23.13 -10.69 9.26
C ASN A 102 -23.18 -9.18 8.97
N LYS A 103 -22.19 -8.72 8.18
CA LYS A 103 -22.03 -7.36 7.63
C LYS A 103 -21.38 -6.32 8.54
N LEU A 104 -20.10 -6.52 8.86
CA LEU A 104 -19.20 -5.36 8.87
C LEU A 104 -19.05 -4.93 7.40
N SER A 105 -19.78 -3.89 6.98
CA SER A 105 -19.58 -3.25 5.69
C SER A 105 -18.25 -2.49 5.72
N HIS A 106 -17.15 -3.19 5.44
CA HIS A 106 -15.85 -2.54 5.29
C HIS A 106 -15.87 -1.68 4.03
N ALA A 107 -15.55 -0.39 4.16
CA ALA A 107 -15.23 0.42 2.99
C ALA A 107 -13.98 -0.17 2.32
N VAL A 108 -14.01 -0.35 0.99
CA VAL A 108 -12.88 -0.90 0.24
C VAL A 108 -12.22 0.23 -0.54
N VAL A 109 -10.97 0.51 -0.20
CA VAL A 109 -10.12 1.41 -0.97
C VAL A 109 -9.25 0.57 -1.90
N HIS A 110 -9.12 0.96 -3.16
CA HIS A 110 -8.23 0.27 -4.09
C HIS A 110 -6.96 1.08 -4.31
N HIS A 111 -5.84 0.38 -4.33
CA HIS A 111 -4.52 0.94 -4.61
C HIS A 111 -3.98 0.37 -5.90
N ALA A 112 -3.25 1.18 -6.67
CA ALA A 112 -2.50 0.69 -7.81
C ALA A 112 -1.42 -0.28 -7.37
N VAL A 113 -1.25 -1.37 -8.11
CA VAL A 113 0.02 -2.10 -8.11
C VAL A 113 1.03 -1.26 -8.89
N PRO A 114 2.18 -0.90 -8.30
CA PRO A 114 3.19 -0.12 -8.99
C PRO A 114 3.58 -0.74 -10.32
N SER A 115 3.82 0.06 -11.36
CA SER A 115 4.10 -0.39 -12.73
C SER A 115 5.27 -1.38 -12.79
N VAL A 116 6.34 -1.10 -12.04
CA VAL A 116 7.52 -1.97 -11.90
C VAL A 116 7.23 -3.33 -11.27
N LEU A 117 6.16 -3.45 -10.47
CA LEU A 117 5.70 -4.69 -9.85
C LEU A 117 4.49 -5.30 -10.56
N GLY A 118 3.78 -4.50 -11.35
CA GLY A 118 2.55 -4.84 -12.07
C GLY A 118 2.77 -5.20 -13.53
N GLY A 119 4.02 -5.29 -13.99
CA GLY A 119 4.36 -5.60 -15.37
C GLY A 119 3.87 -6.98 -15.85
N GLN A 120 3.63 -7.92 -14.94
CA GLN A 120 3.07 -9.25 -15.25
C GLN A 120 2.46 -9.91 -14.00
N ARG A 121 1.60 -10.91 -14.21
CA ARG A 121 0.76 -11.52 -13.16
C ARG A 121 1.55 -12.07 -11.97
N ARG A 122 2.61 -12.85 -12.18
CA ARG A 122 3.44 -13.43 -11.12
C ARG A 122 4.06 -12.36 -10.21
N SER A 123 4.49 -11.23 -10.75
CA SER A 123 5.06 -10.13 -9.94
C SER A 123 3.96 -9.39 -9.19
N ALA A 124 2.81 -9.17 -9.84
CA ALA A 124 1.66 -8.58 -9.17
C ALA A 124 1.18 -9.45 -8.00
N ASP A 125 1.18 -10.78 -8.17
CA ASP A 125 0.80 -11.74 -7.11
C ASP A 125 1.85 -11.81 -5.98
N ALA A 126 3.15 -11.73 -6.31
CA ALA A 126 4.21 -11.62 -5.31
C ALA A 126 4.09 -10.33 -4.48
N TYR A 127 3.85 -9.20 -5.14
CA TYR A 127 3.56 -7.94 -4.46
C TYR A 127 2.27 -8.02 -3.64
N ALA A 128 1.23 -8.71 -4.12
CA ALA A 128 0.00 -8.94 -3.34
C ALA A 128 0.28 -9.70 -2.04
N ALA A 129 1.22 -10.67 -2.04
CA ALA A 129 1.64 -11.34 -0.82
C ALA A 129 2.31 -10.38 0.18
N CYS A 130 3.16 -9.47 -0.30
CA CYS A 130 3.74 -8.39 0.51
C CYS A 130 2.65 -7.44 1.05
N TRP A 131 1.72 -7.02 0.20
CA TRP A 131 0.57 -6.20 0.57
C TRP A 131 -0.28 -6.84 1.67
N ASN A 132 -0.56 -8.14 1.54
CA ASN A 132 -1.32 -8.92 2.52
C ASN A 132 -0.60 -8.99 3.88
N ARG A 133 0.73 -8.96 3.88
CA ARG A 133 1.54 -8.98 5.09
C ARG A 133 1.53 -7.65 5.83
N TYR A 134 1.58 -6.52 5.12
CA TYR A 134 1.78 -5.21 5.74
C TYR A 134 0.52 -4.33 5.78
N VAL A 135 -0.38 -4.42 4.80
CA VAL A 135 -1.47 -3.47 4.60
C VAL A 135 -2.85 -4.10 4.83
N SER A 136 -3.26 -5.04 3.99
CA SER A 136 -4.60 -5.63 4.02
C SER A 136 -4.62 -6.88 3.16
N GLY A 137 -5.41 -7.88 3.55
CA GLY A 137 -5.63 -9.06 2.71
C GLY A 137 -6.34 -8.70 1.38
N GLY A 138 -6.01 -9.43 0.32
CA GLY A 138 -6.57 -9.26 -1.02
C GLY A 138 -5.77 -9.98 -2.10
N GLU A 139 -6.30 -9.97 -3.32
CA GLU A 139 -5.61 -10.45 -4.52
C GLU A 139 -5.49 -9.33 -5.55
N ALA A 140 -4.46 -9.39 -6.39
CA ALA A 140 -4.28 -8.44 -7.47
C ALA A 140 -5.40 -8.63 -8.52
N VAL A 141 -6.23 -7.62 -8.73
CA VAL A 141 -7.30 -7.64 -9.73
C VAL A 141 -6.78 -7.05 -11.03
N TYR A 142 -6.86 -7.81 -12.12
CA TYR A 142 -6.43 -7.33 -13.44
C TYR A 142 -7.45 -6.34 -14.01
N THR A 143 -7.04 -5.11 -14.28
CA THR A 143 -7.96 -4.01 -14.64
C THR A 143 -8.58 -4.14 -16.03
N ARG A 144 -8.04 -5.01 -16.88
CA ARG A 144 -8.60 -5.29 -18.22
C ARG A 144 -9.52 -6.50 -18.25
N SER A 145 -9.82 -7.12 -17.12
CA SER A 145 -10.94 -8.07 -17.01
C SER A 145 -12.27 -7.29 -16.90
N PRO A 146 -13.42 -7.91 -17.21
CA PRO A 146 -14.72 -7.25 -17.05
C PRO A 146 -14.96 -6.73 -15.63
N GLU A 147 -14.58 -7.51 -14.62
CA GLU A 147 -14.67 -7.13 -13.20
C GLU A 147 -13.71 -5.99 -12.86
N GLY A 148 -12.44 -6.11 -13.25
CA GLY A 148 -11.41 -5.12 -12.96
C GLY A 148 -11.67 -3.77 -13.64
N ALA A 149 -12.24 -3.78 -14.84
CA ALA A 149 -12.62 -2.56 -15.56
C ALA A 149 -13.73 -1.81 -14.82
N GLY A 150 -14.72 -2.54 -14.28
CA GLY A 150 -15.77 -1.97 -13.44
C GLY A 150 -15.22 -1.35 -12.14
N LEU A 151 -14.27 -2.03 -11.50
CA LEU A 151 -13.59 -1.50 -10.32
C LEU A 151 -12.78 -0.25 -10.63
N LEU A 152 -12.02 -0.25 -11.74
CA LEU A 152 -11.22 0.90 -12.15
C LEU A 152 -12.12 2.12 -12.43
N ALA A 153 -13.22 1.92 -13.16
CA ALA A 153 -14.19 2.97 -13.44
C ALA A 153 -14.83 3.55 -12.16
N ALA A 154 -15.07 2.71 -11.14
CA ALA A 154 -15.62 3.17 -9.87
C ALA A 154 -14.65 3.99 -9.01
N GLN A 155 -13.34 3.90 -9.30
CA GLN A 155 -12.27 4.54 -8.50
C GLN A 155 -11.62 5.73 -9.21
N ALA A 156 -11.86 5.93 -10.50
CA ALA A 156 -11.24 6.98 -11.29
C ALA A 156 -11.40 8.37 -10.62
N GLY A 157 -10.27 9.03 -10.35
CA GLY A 157 -10.23 10.37 -9.75
C GLY A 157 -10.44 10.44 -8.23
N ARG A 158 -10.57 9.30 -7.53
CA ARG A 158 -10.63 9.25 -6.06
C ARG A 158 -9.22 9.10 -5.48
N SER A 159 -8.89 9.91 -4.48
CA SER A 159 -7.68 9.70 -3.68
C SER A 159 -7.85 8.46 -2.80
N PRO A 160 -6.91 7.49 -2.81
CA PRO A 160 -6.96 6.31 -1.93
C PRO A 160 -6.52 6.62 -0.49
N LEU A 161 -6.00 7.84 -0.26
CA LEU A 161 -5.70 8.37 1.06
C LEU A 161 -6.66 9.50 1.39
N ASP A 162 -7.18 9.53 2.63
CA ASP A 162 -7.89 10.68 3.23
C ASP A 162 -6.92 11.85 3.56
N ALA A 163 -5.77 11.89 2.90
CA ALA A 163 -4.72 12.89 3.05
C ALA A 163 -4.35 13.43 1.65
N THR A 164 -4.18 14.74 1.53
CA THR A 164 -3.54 15.36 0.36
C THR A 164 -2.07 14.94 0.35
N THR A 165 -1.75 13.89 -0.39
CA THR A 165 -0.37 13.44 -0.58
C THR A 165 0.24 14.26 -1.71
N ALA A 166 1.20 15.12 -1.40
CA ALA A 166 2.06 15.75 -2.38
C ALA A 166 3.46 15.18 -2.17
N LEU A 167 3.92 14.32 -3.08
CA LEU A 167 5.29 13.84 -3.05
C LEU A 167 6.23 14.98 -3.47
N ARG A 168 7.25 15.23 -2.66
CA ARG A 168 8.37 16.10 -3.01
C ARG A 168 9.65 15.29 -2.89
N VAL A 169 10.34 15.12 -4.02
CA VAL A 169 11.67 14.52 -4.03
C VAL A 169 12.65 15.60 -3.57
N GLY A 170 13.31 15.36 -2.44
CA GLY A 170 14.37 16.21 -1.91
C GLY A 170 15.65 15.41 -1.78
N TRP A 171 16.72 15.91 -2.39
CA TRP A 171 18.06 15.33 -2.28
C TRP A 171 18.76 15.94 -1.06
N VAL A 172 19.40 15.12 -0.22
CA VAL A 172 20.32 15.55 0.84
C VAL A 172 21.73 15.08 0.56
#